data_AF-A0A151TBW6-F1
#
_entry.id   AF-A0A151TBW6-F1
#
_cell.length_a   1.000
_cell.length_b   1.000
_cell.length_c   1.000
_cell.angle_alpha   90.00
_cell.angle_beta   90.00
_cell.angle_gamma   90.00
#
_symmetry.space_group_name_H-M   'P 1'
#
loop_
_entity.id
_entity.type
_entity.pdbx_description
1 polymer ?
#
loop_
_entity_poly.entity_id
_entity_poly.type
_entity_poly.pdbx_seq_one_letter_code
_entity_poly.pdbx_strand_id
1 'polypeptide(L)'
;MDLRESISNQTDVALSITKPLLSKEGREKNVVFSPLSLHVVLSIIAAGSKGHTLDQLLSFLRSKSNDHLNSFASQLVAVVLSDAAPAGGPRLSFANGVWVEQSLSPLPSFKQLVTTDYKATLASVDFQTKAVEVANEVNSWAEKETNGLVKELLPPGSVDNSTRLIFANALYFKGAWNEKFDPSTTEDNDFHLLDDSTVKVPFMTSNKKQFIRAFDGFKVLGLPYKQGEDKRLTEMVDSSVGQNLCVSDIFHKSFIEVNEEGTEAAAATAATILLRSVQFPTKIDFVADHPFLFLIREDLTGTVLFIGQVLNPHAE
;
A
#
# COMPACT_ATOMS: atom_id res chain seq x y z
N MET A 1 -10.29 -12.48 -17.88
CA MET A 1 -11.08 -11.31 -17.44
C MET A 1 -10.53 -10.11 -18.21
N ASP A 2 -11.24 -9.00 -18.38
CA ASP A 2 -10.56 -7.78 -18.84
C ASP A 2 -9.64 -7.28 -17.72
N LEU A 3 -8.49 -6.69 -18.04
CA LEU A 3 -7.59 -6.11 -17.05
C LEU A 3 -8.31 -5.01 -16.23
N ARG A 4 -9.21 -4.26 -16.87
CA ARG A 4 -10.08 -3.28 -16.19
C ARG A 4 -11.12 -3.93 -15.27
N GLU A 5 -11.64 -5.10 -15.65
CA GLU A 5 -12.52 -5.91 -14.79
C GLU A 5 -11.76 -6.40 -13.55
N SER A 6 -10.49 -6.80 -13.71
CA SER A 6 -9.59 -7.18 -12.61
C SER A 6 -9.26 -6.01 -11.67
N ILE A 7 -8.94 -4.82 -12.19
CA ILE A 7 -8.63 -3.64 -11.37
C ILE A 7 -9.88 -3.10 -10.66
N SER A 8 -11.04 -3.11 -11.33
CA SER A 8 -12.32 -2.78 -10.67
C SER A 8 -12.63 -3.76 -9.54
N ASN A 9 -12.38 -5.06 -9.74
CA ASN A 9 -12.52 -6.05 -8.67
C ASN A 9 -11.52 -5.85 -7.53
N GLN A 10 -10.25 -5.53 -7.81
CA GLN A 10 -9.26 -5.19 -6.77
C GLN A 10 -9.68 -3.96 -5.96
N THR A 11 -10.26 -2.94 -6.62
CA THR A 11 -10.77 -1.72 -5.96
C THR A 11 -11.97 -2.03 -5.06
N ASP A 12 -12.92 -2.83 -5.53
CA ASP A 12 -14.06 -3.27 -4.72
C ASP A 12 -13.62 -4.12 -3.51
N VAL A 13 -12.62 -4.99 -3.70
CA VAL A 13 -12.01 -5.77 -2.60
C VAL A 13 -11.35 -4.84 -1.59
N ALA A 14 -10.59 -3.85 -2.05
CA ALA A 14 -9.95 -2.84 -1.20
C ALA A 14 -10.95 -2.09 -0.32
N LEU A 15 -12.06 -1.64 -0.89
CA LEU A 15 -13.14 -0.98 -0.16
C LEU A 15 -13.84 -1.93 0.83
N SER A 16 -13.98 -3.21 0.47
CA SER A 16 -14.57 -4.22 1.35
C SER A 16 -13.70 -4.58 2.56
N ILE A 17 -12.37 -4.43 2.45
CA ILE A 17 -11.40 -4.55 3.57
C ILE A 17 -11.37 -3.26 4.41
N THR A 18 -11.42 -2.09 3.76
CA THR A 18 -11.35 -0.77 4.42
C THR A 18 -12.43 -0.62 5.48
N LYS A 19 -13.70 -0.89 5.12
CA LYS A 19 -14.84 -0.67 6.01
C LYS A 19 -14.74 -1.42 7.36
N PRO A 20 -14.51 -2.74 7.42
CA PRO A 20 -14.35 -3.44 8.70
C PRO A 20 -13.10 -2.97 9.47
N LEU A 21 -11.97 -2.73 8.79
CA LEU A 21 -10.71 -2.29 9.43
C LEU A 21 -10.89 -0.98 10.19
N LEU A 22 -11.34 0.08 9.51
CA LEU A 22 -11.56 1.39 10.13
C LEU A 22 -12.66 1.32 11.22
N SER A 23 -13.70 0.49 11.03
CA SER A 23 -14.78 0.35 12.03
C SER A 23 -14.41 -0.38 13.33
N LYS A 24 -13.26 -1.08 13.36
CA LYS A 24 -12.77 -1.87 14.50
C LYS A 24 -11.53 -1.26 15.14
N GLU A 25 -10.48 -1.06 14.35
CA GLU A 25 -9.16 -0.63 14.82
C GLU A 25 -8.99 0.88 14.67
N GLY A 26 -9.55 1.45 13.60
CA GLY A 26 -9.52 2.88 13.30
C GLY A 26 -10.57 3.73 14.03
N ARG A 27 -10.97 3.40 15.27
CA ARG A 27 -11.91 4.26 16.02
C ARG A 27 -11.25 5.48 16.65
N GLU A 28 -10.01 5.32 17.09
CA GLU A 28 -9.27 6.29 17.92
C GLU A 28 -7.83 6.50 17.43
N LYS A 29 -7.48 5.95 16.26
CA LYS A 29 -6.12 5.94 15.71
C LYS A 29 -6.07 6.27 14.22
N ASN A 30 -4.95 6.86 13.80
CA ASN A 30 -4.54 6.89 12.40
C ASN A 30 -4.43 5.44 11.88
N VAL A 31 -4.84 5.21 10.64
CA VAL A 31 -4.69 3.89 9.99
C VAL A 31 -4.20 4.12 8.57
N VAL A 32 -3.18 3.36 8.17
CA VAL A 32 -2.74 3.22 6.78
C VAL A 32 -2.53 1.74 6.50
N PHE A 33 -3.01 1.26 5.36
CA PHE A 33 -2.73 -0.08 4.86
C PHE A 33 -2.66 -0.09 3.33
N SER A 34 -2.08 -1.14 2.76
CA SER A 34 -2.04 -1.37 1.31
C SER A 34 -2.98 -2.50 0.89
N PRO A 35 -4.17 -2.18 0.34
CA PRO A 35 -5.07 -3.20 -0.17
C PRO A 35 -4.47 -3.99 -1.35
N LEU A 36 -3.63 -3.32 -2.15
CA LEU A 36 -2.87 -3.95 -3.23
C LEU A 36 -1.89 -5.01 -2.70
N SER A 37 -1.17 -4.70 -1.62
CA SER A 37 -0.23 -5.66 -1.02
C SER A 37 -0.96 -6.85 -0.40
N LEU A 38 -2.07 -6.62 0.31
CA LEU A 38 -2.91 -7.69 0.84
C LEU A 38 -3.48 -8.57 -0.28
N HIS A 39 -3.92 -7.98 -1.40
CA HIS A 39 -4.37 -8.73 -2.58
C HIS A 39 -3.25 -9.64 -3.12
N VAL A 40 -2.01 -9.15 -3.23
CA VAL A 40 -0.87 -9.96 -3.69
C VAL A 40 -0.58 -11.12 -2.72
N VAL A 41 -0.55 -10.89 -1.41
CA VAL A 41 -0.33 -11.96 -0.41
C VAL A 41 -1.45 -13.02 -0.46
N LEU A 42 -2.71 -12.60 -0.51
CA LEU A 42 -3.85 -13.52 -0.64
C LEU A 42 -3.83 -14.29 -1.99
N SER A 43 -3.21 -13.73 -3.03
CA SER A 43 -3.00 -14.42 -4.30
C SER A 43 -1.95 -15.54 -4.18
N ILE A 44 -0.85 -15.32 -3.44
CA ILE A 44 0.13 -16.39 -3.14
C ILE A 44 -0.53 -17.51 -2.33
N ILE A 45 -1.36 -17.16 -1.35
CA ILE A 45 -2.09 -18.13 -0.51
C ILE A 45 -3.10 -18.92 -1.35
N ALA A 46 -3.81 -18.27 -2.28
CA ALA A 46 -4.68 -18.95 -3.24
C ALA A 46 -3.89 -19.93 -4.13
N ALA A 47 -2.68 -19.56 -4.57
CA ALA A 47 -1.85 -20.42 -5.41
C ALA A 47 -1.41 -21.74 -4.76
N GLY A 48 -1.17 -21.72 -3.44
CA GLY A 48 -0.95 -22.91 -2.62
C GLY A 48 -2.23 -23.66 -2.24
N SER A 49 -3.41 -23.06 -2.39
CA SER A 49 -4.69 -23.63 -1.94
C SER A 49 -5.36 -24.55 -2.98
N LYS A 50 -6.25 -25.44 -2.52
CA LYS A 50 -7.17 -26.25 -3.35
C LYS A 50 -8.51 -26.48 -2.65
N GLY A 51 -9.55 -26.78 -3.43
CA GLY A 51 -10.91 -27.01 -2.91
C GLY A 51 -11.49 -25.76 -2.25
N HIS A 52 -12.34 -25.94 -1.23
CA HIS A 52 -13.10 -24.85 -0.61
C HIS A 52 -12.28 -23.65 -0.13
N THR A 53 -11.03 -23.84 0.28
CA THR A 53 -10.12 -22.73 0.63
C THR A 53 -9.75 -21.89 -0.59
N LEU A 54 -9.47 -22.54 -1.74
CA LEU A 54 -9.26 -21.85 -3.01
C LEU A 54 -10.56 -21.18 -3.50
N ASP A 55 -11.70 -21.88 -3.40
CA ASP A 55 -13.01 -21.35 -3.81
C ASP A 55 -13.36 -20.07 -3.02
N GLN A 56 -13.12 -20.05 -1.71
CA GLN A 56 -13.30 -18.89 -0.84
C GLN A 56 -12.36 -17.73 -1.19
N LEU A 57 -11.08 -18.01 -1.43
CA LEU A 57 -10.10 -16.98 -1.80
C LEU A 57 -10.38 -16.38 -3.19
N LEU A 58 -10.74 -17.21 -4.17
CA LEU A 58 -11.15 -16.75 -5.50
C LEU A 58 -12.45 -15.93 -5.45
N SER A 59 -13.41 -16.35 -4.63
CA SER A 59 -14.66 -15.59 -4.43
C SER A 59 -14.41 -14.24 -3.74
N PHE A 60 -13.56 -14.21 -2.70
CA PHE A 60 -13.20 -12.98 -2.00
C PHE A 60 -12.43 -12.01 -2.90
N LEU A 61 -11.39 -12.48 -3.59
CA LEU A 61 -10.59 -11.69 -4.54
C LEU A 61 -11.30 -11.45 -5.88
N ARG A 62 -12.52 -11.98 -6.05
CA ARG A 62 -13.35 -11.91 -7.25
C ARG A 62 -12.62 -12.32 -8.54
N SER A 63 -11.76 -13.34 -8.47
CA SER A 63 -11.09 -13.93 -9.63
C SER A 63 -11.81 -15.19 -10.10
N LYS A 64 -11.79 -15.43 -11.42
CA LYS A 64 -12.45 -16.57 -12.07
C LYS A 64 -11.59 -17.84 -12.06
N SER A 65 -10.28 -17.73 -11.83
CA SER A 65 -9.36 -18.87 -11.65
C SER A 65 -8.10 -18.48 -10.89
N ASN A 66 -7.34 -19.49 -10.45
CA ASN A 66 -6.04 -19.34 -9.80
C ASN A 66 -5.01 -18.74 -10.77
N ASP A 67 -4.93 -19.25 -12.00
CA ASP A 67 -3.97 -18.78 -13.02
C ASP A 67 -4.20 -17.31 -13.38
N HIS A 68 -5.48 -16.92 -13.54
CA HIS A 68 -5.87 -15.54 -13.76
C HIS A 68 -5.47 -14.62 -12.58
N LEU A 69 -5.59 -15.11 -11.34
CA LEU A 69 -5.22 -14.37 -10.14
C LEU A 69 -3.70 -14.19 -10.04
N ASN A 70 -2.92 -15.26 -10.30
CA ASN A 70 -1.46 -15.24 -10.30
C ASN A 70 -0.91 -14.33 -11.41
N SER A 71 -1.45 -14.46 -12.62
CA SER A 71 -1.08 -13.64 -13.77
C SER A 71 -1.33 -12.15 -13.48
N PHE A 72 -2.53 -11.79 -12.99
CA PHE A 72 -2.85 -10.41 -12.59
C PHE A 72 -1.97 -9.90 -11.44
N ALA A 73 -1.74 -10.68 -10.39
CA ALA A 73 -0.87 -10.28 -9.28
C ALA A 73 0.58 -10.04 -9.73
N SER A 74 1.10 -10.89 -10.63
CA SER A 74 2.46 -10.74 -11.18
C SER A 74 2.60 -9.50 -12.06
N GLN A 75 1.55 -9.15 -12.83
CA GLN A 75 1.48 -7.89 -13.59
C GLN A 75 1.49 -6.67 -12.67
N LEU A 76 0.68 -6.69 -11.58
CA LEU A 76 0.68 -5.64 -10.57
C LEU A 76 2.06 -5.49 -9.91
N VAL A 77 2.74 -6.60 -9.61
CA VAL A 77 4.12 -6.60 -9.09
C VAL A 77 5.12 -6.03 -10.10
N ALA A 78 4.98 -6.35 -11.39
CA ALA A 78 5.91 -5.89 -12.42
C ALA A 78 5.69 -4.43 -12.86
N VAL A 79 4.45 -3.91 -12.80
CA VAL A 79 4.08 -2.59 -13.33
C VAL A 79 3.78 -1.57 -12.24
N VAL A 80 2.89 -1.88 -11.30
CA VAL A 80 2.38 -0.92 -10.30
C VAL A 80 3.27 -0.88 -9.05
N LEU A 81 3.92 -1.99 -8.71
CA LEU A 81 4.79 -2.13 -7.54
C LEU A 81 6.31 -2.11 -7.87
N SER A 82 6.67 -1.67 -9.07
CA SER A 82 8.07 -1.44 -9.46
C SER A 82 8.55 -0.05 -9.02
N ASP A 83 9.82 0.06 -8.63
CA ASP A 83 10.43 1.35 -8.29
C ASP A 83 10.53 2.27 -9.53
N ALA A 84 9.87 3.43 -9.47
CA ALA A 84 9.86 4.44 -10.53
C ALA A 84 10.87 5.58 -10.28
N ALA A 85 11.56 5.61 -9.13
CA ALA A 85 12.61 6.58 -8.85
C ALA A 85 13.74 6.60 -9.90
N PRO A 86 14.20 5.47 -10.48
CA PRO A 86 15.19 5.47 -11.57
C PRO A 86 14.72 6.18 -12.85
N ALA A 87 13.40 6.33 -13.05
CA ALA A 87 12.80 7.08 -14.16
C ALA A 87 12.44 8.53 -13.77
N GLY A 88 12.69 8.93 -12.51
CA GLY A 88 12.34 10.25 -11.97
C GLY A 88 10.93 10.37 -11.38
N GLY A 89 10.20 9.24 -11.24
CA GLY A 89 8.90 9.15 -10.57
C GLY A 89 9.01 8.84 -9.07
N PRO A 90 7.92 8.38 -8.41
CA PRO A 90 7.94 8.01 -7.00
C PRO A 90 8.86 6.83 -6.72
N ARG A 91 9.54 6.85 -5.58
CA ARG A 91 10.25 5.70 -5.04
C ARG A 91 9.27 4.71 -4.43
N LEU A 92 9.44 3.44 -4.73
CA LEU A 92 8.70 2.35 -4.10
C LEU A 92 9.66 1.26 -3.61
N SER A 93 9.34 0.65 -2.47
CA SER A 93 9.91 -0.67 -2.12
C SER A 93 8.79 -1.58 -1.68
N PHE A 94 8.57 -2.66 -2.44
CA PHE A 94 7.56 -3.68 -2.18
C PHE A 94 8.26 -5.01 -1.94
N ALA A 95 8.07 -5.57 -0.75
CA ALA A 95 8.69 -6.82 -0.34
C ALA A 95 7.65 -7.81 0.20
N ASN A 96 7.68 -9.02 -0.36
CA ASN A 96 6.96 -10.17 0.14
C ASN A 96 7.96 -11.20 0.67
N GLY A 97 7.62 -11.85 1.77
CA GLY A 97 8.35 -13.00 2.26
C GLY A 97 7.42 -14.07 2.83
N VAL A 98 7.88 -15.31 2.73
CA VAL A 98 7.18 -16.52 3.16
C VAL A 98 8.16 -17.32 4.01
N TRP A 99 7.85 -17.52 5.29
CA TRP A 99 8.67 -18.32 6.20
C TRP A 99 7.92 -19.58 6.57
N VAL A 100 8.56 -20.72 6.30
CA VAL A 100 7.98 -22.05 6.53
C VAL A 100 8.78 -22.75 7.62
N GLU A 101 8.09 -23.41 8.54
CA GLU A 101 8.70 -24.28 9.54
C GLU A 101 9.55 -25.38 8.87
N GLN A 102 10.82 -25.50 9.27
CA GLN A 102 11.88 -26.30 8.66
C GLN A 102 11.59 -27.81 8.57
N SER A 103 10.70 -28.34 9.44
CA SER A 103 10.23 -29.72 9.35
C SER A 103 9.23 -29.97 8.20
N LEU A 104 8.83 -28.92 7.48
CA LEU A 104 7.97 -28.98 6.29
C LEU A 104 8.78 -28.69 5.02
N SER A 105 8.41 -29.35 3.92
CA SER A 105 9.03 -29.14 2.60
C SER A 105 8.02 -28.60 1.58
N PRO A 106 8.06 -27.29 1.25
CA PRO A 106 7.19 -26.73 0.21
C PRO A 106 7.44 -27.39 -1.15
N LEU A 107 6.36 -27.57 -1.92
CA LEU A 107 6.42 -28.24 -3.22
C LEU A 107 7.24 -27.43 -4.24
N PRO A 108 8.02 -28.07 -5.13
CA PRO A 108 8.88 -27.37 -6.09
C PRO A 108 8.16 -26.32 -6.96
N SER A 109 6.92 -26.60 -7.40
CA SER A 109 6.10 -25.65 -8.16
C SER A 109 5.71 -24.42 -7.33
N PHE A 110 5.32 -24.60 -6.07
CA PHE A 110 5.05 -23.49 -5.15
C PHE A 110 6.33 -22.69 -4.85
N LYS A 111 7.48 -23.36 -4.65
CA LYS A 111 8.77 -22.68 -4.50
C LYS A 111 9.09 -21.79 -5.69
N GLN A 112 8.95 -22.32 -6.91
CA GLN A 112 9.20 -21.59 -8.16
C GLN A 112 8.26 -20.39 -8.32
N LEU A 113 6.95 -20.59 -8.12
CA LEU A 113 5.95 -19.53 -8.22
C LEU A 113 6.22 -18.36 -7.25
N VAL A 114 6.51 -18.68 -5.98
CA VAL A 114 6.80 -17.68 -4.94
C VAL A 114 8.04 -16.85 -5.29
N THR A 115 9.13 -17.47 -5.73
CA THR A 115 10.39 -16.77 -6.00
C THR A 115 10.48 -16.13 -7.39
N THR A 116 9.77 -16.64 -8.38
CA THR A 116 9.85 -16.16 -9.78
C THR A 116 8.79 -15.10 -10.06
N ASP A 117 7.52 -15.46 -9.87
CA ASP A 117 6.38 -14.68 -10.37
C ASP A 117 6.04 -13.56 -9.38
N TYR A 118 5.98 -13.92 -8.09
CA TYR A 118 5.75 -13.00 -6.98
C TYR A 118 7.01 -12.32 -6.46
N LYS A 119 8.20 -12.75 -6.93
CA LYS A 119 9.53 -12.26 -6.51
C LYS A 119 9.73 -12.23 -4.99
N ALA A 120 9.05 -13.12 -4.27
CA ALA A 120 9.00 -13.14 -2.82
C ALA A 120 10.18 -13.93 -2.24
N THR A 121 10.65 -13.50 -1.06
CA THR A 121 11.59 -14.27 -0.25
C THR A 121 10.92 -15.55 0.22
N LEU A 122 11.60 -16.69 0.13
CA LEU A 122 11.12 -17.97 0.68
C LEU A 122 12.18 -18.58 1.58
N ALA A 123 11.88 -18.68 2.87
CA ALA A 123 12.78 -19.13 3.91
C ALA A 123 12.26 -20.40 4.63
N SER A 124 13.18 -21.16 5.19
CA SER A 124 12.94 -22.39 5.94
C SER A 124 13.57 -22.24 7.32
N VAL A 125 12.75 -22.17 8.36
CA VAL A 125 13.14 -21.64 9.68
C VAL A 125 12.59 -22.45 10.85
N ASP A 126 13.16 -22.26 12.03
CA ASP A 126 12.93 -23.07 13.23
C ASP A 126 11.93 -22.38 14.17
N PHE A 127 10.62 -22.43 13.85
CA PHE A 127 9.60 -21.89 14.76
C PHE A 127 9.53 -22.74 16.04
N GLN A 128 9.64 -24.07 15.91
CA GLN A 128 9.47 -25.01 17.02
C GLN A 128 10.44 -24.77 18.20
N THR A 129 11.68 -24.34 17.94
CA THR A 129 12.67 -24.08 19.01
C THR A 129 13.24 -22.66 19.04
N LYS A 130 13.00 -21.84 18.00
CA LYS A 130 13.60 -20.49 17.86
C LYS A 130 12.63 -19.41 17.35
N ALA A 131 11.35 -19.50 17.67
CA ALA A 131 10.33 -18.54 17.20
C ALA A 131 10.69 -17.06 17.45
N VAL A 132 11.38 -16.74 18.55
CA VAL A 132 11.79 -15.37 18.89
C VAL A 132 12.92 -14.89 17.97
N GLU A 133 13.92 -15.73 17.71
CA GLU A 133 14.99 -15.46 16.76
C GLU A 133 14.46 -15.34 15.34
N VAL A 134 13.46 -16.15 14.96
CA VAL A 134 12.78 -16.05 13.66
C VAL A 134 11.98 -14.74 13.54
N ALA A 135 11.28 -14.29 14.59
CA ALA A 135 10.64 -12.98 14.59
C ALA A 135 11.66 -11.84 14.37
N ASN A 136 12.83 -11.94 15.02
CA ASN A 136 13.92 -10.98 14.84
C ASN A 136 14.53 -11.03 13.43
N GLU A 137 14.62 -12.21 12.81
CA GLU A 137 15.06 -12.38 11.41
C GLU A 137 14.09 -11.68 10.45
N VAL A 138 12.77 -11.92 10.59
CA VAL A 138 11.72 -11.32 9.76
C VAL A 138 11.67 -9.80 9.94
N ASN A 139 11.86 -9.30 11.16
CA ASN A 139 11.95 -7.86 11.45
C ASN A 139 13.20 -7.23 10.81
N SER A 140 14.36 -7.91 10.90
CA SER A 140 15.61 -7.45 10.26
C SER A 140 15.50 -7.45 8.73
N TRP A 141 14.80 -8.43 8.15
CA TRP A 141 14.46 -8.46 6.73
C TRP A 141 13.54 -7.28 6.36
N ALA A 142 12.46 -7.04 7.11
CA ALA A 142 11.53 -5.96 6.84
C ALA A 142 12.19 -4.58 6.93
N GLU A 143 13.08 -4.37 7.91
CA GLU A 143 13.85 -3.14 8.05
C GLU A 143 14.77 -2.94 6.84
N LYS A 144 15.51 -4.00 6.43
CA LYS A 144 16.39 -3.97 5.26
C LYS A 144 15.64 -3.64 3.96
N GLU A 145 14.56 -4.37 3.65
CA GLU A 145 13.81 -4.17 2.40
C GLU A 145 13.08 -2.81 2.37
N THR A 146 12.80 -2.19 3.53
CA THR A 146 12.18 -0.86 3.63
C THR A 146 13.15 0.28 3.92
N ASN A 147 14.47 0.06 3.82
CA ASN A 147 15.51 1.07 4.03
C ASN A 147 15.53 1.68 5.46
N GLY A 148 15.17 0.92 6.49
CA GLY A 148 15.19 1.37 7.89
C GLY A 148 13.85 1.80 8.48
N LEU A 149 12.74 1.64 7.76
CA LEU A 149 11.45 2.23 8.15
C LEU A 149 10.51 1.23 8.86
N VAL A 150 10.35 0.02 8.33
CA VAL A 150 9.53 -1.03 8.95
C VAL A 150 10.41 -1.90 9.85
N LYS A 151 10.73 -1.37 11.04
CA LYS A 151 11.64 -2.02 12.02
C LYS A 151 11.03 -3.18 12.79
N GLU A 152 9.72 -3.14 13.00
CA GLU A 152 8.95 -4.19 13.66
C GLU A 152 7.72 -4.49 12.82
N LEU A 153 7.75 -5.60 12.09
CA LEU A 153 6.65 -6.15 11.29
C LEU A 153 5.92 -7.27 12.07
N LEU A 154 6.66 -8.04 12.86
CA LEU A 154 6.19 -9.02 13.83
C LEU A 154 6.38 -8.45 15.24
N PRO A 155 5.29 -8.12 15.97
CA PRO A 155 5.37 -7.74 17.37
C PRO A 155 5.91 -8.88 18.26
N PRO A 156 6.49 -8.58 19.44
CA PRO A 156 6.93 -9.61 20.39
C PRO A 156 5.82 -10.59 20.76
N GLY A 157 6.08 -11.90 20.59
CA GLY A 157 5.11 -12.96 20.88
C GLY A 157 4.04 -13.19 19.80
N SER A 158 4.15 -12.55 18.63
CA SER A 158 3.24 -12.79 17.48
C SER A 158 3.46 -14.11 16.75
N VAL A 159 4.54 -14.83 17.04
CA VAL A 159 4.83 -16.20 16.56
C VAL A 159 5.37 -17.06 17.70
N ASP A 160 5.09 -18.36 17.66
CA ASP A 160 5.43 -19.31 18.71
C ASP A 160 5.86 -20.68 18.16
N ASN A 161 6.01 -21.68 19.04
CA ASN A 161 6.40 -23.04 18.64
C ASN A 161 5.31 -23.86 17.92
N SER A 162 4.09 -23.31 17.80
CA SER A 162 2.97 -23.86 17.03
C SER A 162 2.86 -23.24 15.63
N THR A 163 3.45 -22.06 15.38
CA THR A 163 3.54 -21.41 14.07
C THR A 163 4.17 -22.35 13.02
N ARG A 164 3.59 -22.42 11.81
CA ARG A 164 4.09 -23.30 10.71
C ARG A 164 4.32 -22.58 9.39
N LEU A 165 3.58 -21.51 9.12
CA LEU A 165 3.70 -20.72 7.90
C LEU A 165 3.23 -19.29 8.17
N ILE A 166 4.11 -18.32 7.95
CA ILE A 166 3.74 -16.90 7.97
C ILE A 166 4.01 -16.27 6.61
N PHE A 167 3.18 -15.29 6.28
CA PHE A 167 3.45 -14.34 5.20
C PHE A 167 3.77 -13.00 5.84
N ALA A 168 4.89 -12.40 5.47
CA ALA A 168 5.24 -11.05 5.89
C ALA A 168 5.35 -10.16 4.65
N ASN A 169 4.67 -9.02 4.69
CA ASN A 169 4.67 -8.05 3.61
C ASN A 169 4.97 -6.65 4.16
N ALA A 170 5.85 -5.96 3.44
CA ALA A 170 6.13 -4.55 3.67
C ALA A 170 5.97 -3.77 2.35
N LEU A 171 5.29 -2.62 2.42
CA LEU A 171 5.24 -1.66 1.32
C LEU A 171 5.63 -0.26 1.82
N TYR A 172 6.62 0.32 1.14
CA TYR A 172 7.09 1.68 1.32
C TYR A 172 6.89 2.50 0.04
N PHE A 173 6.51 3.76 0.19
CA PHE A 173 6.31 4.73 -0.88
C PHE A 173 6.91 6.09 -0.49
N LYS A 174 7.62 6.73 -1.42
CA LYS A 174 8.21 8.07 -1.28
C LYS A 174 8.13 8.83 -2.60
N GLY A 175 7.15 9.72 -2.73
CA GLY A 175 6.87 10.47 -3.94
C GLY A 175 6.91 11.98 -3.72
N ALA A 176 7.76 12.69 -4.47
CA ALA A 176 7.75 14.15 -4.50
C ALA A 176 6.43 14.69 -5.11
N TRP A 177 5.89 15.79 -4.58
CA TRP A 177 4.76 16.47 -5.22
C TRP A 177 5.16 17.01 -6.60
N ASN A 178 4.24 16.96 -7.57
CA ASN A 178 4.43 17.63 -8.86
C ASN A 178 4.37 19.16 -8.68
N GLU A 179 3.55 19.65 -7.76
CA GLU A 179 3.43 21.05 -7.36
C GLU A 179 3.65 21.15 -5.84
N LYS A 180 4.85 21.55 -5.45
CA LYS A 180 5.24 21.65 -4.04
C LYS A 180 4.55 22.81 -3.31
N PHE A 181 4.43 22.66 -2.00
CA PHE A 181 4.04 23.71 -1.07
C PHE A 181 5.26 24.61 -0.77
N ASP A 182 5.02 25.78 -0.19
CA ASP A 182 6.08 26.70 0.23
C ASP A 182 6.22 26.62 1.76
N PRO A 183 7.33 26.09 2.31
CA PRO A 183 7.51 25.98 3.77
C PRO A 183 7.45 27.32 4.52
N SER A 184 7.64 28.45 3.84
CA SER A 184 7.44 29.78 4.44
C SER A 184 5.96 30.17 4.63
N THR A 185 5.03 29.31 4.19
CA THR A 185 3.58 29.45 4.34
C THR A 185 2.93 28.32 5.16
N THR A 186 3.75 27.49 5.80
CA THR A 186 3.30 26.47 6.75
C THR A 186 3.18 27.11 8.15
N GLU A 187 1.99 27.05 8.76
CA GLU A 187 1.70 27.68 10.06
C GLU A 187 0.91 26.75 11.00
N ASP A 188 1.15 26.86 12.31
CA ASP A 188 0.51 26.05 13.36
C ASP A 188 -0.97 26.41 13.58
N ASN A 189 -1.86 25.71 12.88
CA ASN A 189 -3.30 25.87 12.99
C ASN A 189 -3.93 24.74 13.82
N ASP A 190 -5.18 24.95 14.22
CA ASP A 190 -5.91 24.01 15.09
C ASP A 190 -6.55 22.89 14.24
N PHE A 191 -6.35 21.64 14.65
CA PHE A 191 -7.00 20.46 14.09
C PHE A 191 -7.98 19.89 15.12
N HIS A 192 -9.24 19.76 14.74
CA HIS A 192 -10.36 19.32 15.57
C HIS A 192 -10.45 17.78 15.58
N LEU A 193 -10.26 17.16 16.73
CA LEU A 193 -10.31 15.71 16.93
C LEU A 193 -11.76 15.19 17.07
N LEU A 194 -11.94 13.86 17.02
CA LEU A 194 -13.25 13.20 17.14
C LEU A 194 -13.92 13.35 18.51
N ASP A 195 -13.22 13.84 19.53
CA ASP A 195 -13.70 14.10 20.88
C ASP A 195 -13.97 15.60 21.15
N ASP A 196 -14.14 16.38 20.08
CA ASP A 196 -14.27 17.84 20.04
C ASP A 196 -13.07 18.62 20.62
N SER A 197 -11.96 17.94 20.98
CA SER A 197 -10.72 18.60 21.40
C SER A 197 -9.87 19.08 20.21
N THR A 198 -8.86 19.92 20.48
CA THR A 198 -8.03 20.53 19.44
C THR A 198 -6.54 20.32 19.70
N VAL A 199 -5.80 19.92 18.67
CA VAL A 199 -4.33 19.89 18.66
C VAL A 199 -3.79 20.91 17.66
N LYS A 200 -2.66 21.56 17.99
CA LYS A 200 -1.92 22.37 17.02
C LYS A 200 -0.95 21.50 16.24
N VAL A 201 -0.98 21.68 14.92
CA VAL A 201 -0.05 21.03 13.97
C VAL A 201 0.29 22.00 12.82
N PRO A 202 1.42 21.82 12.12
CA PRO A 202 1.76 22.63 10.96
C PRO A 202 0.82 22.34 9.77
N PHE A 203 0.07 23.33 9.29
CA PHE A 203 -0.76 23.22 8.09
C PHE A 203 -0.04 23.80 6.87
N MET A 204 0.22 22.95 5.88
CA MET A 204 0.75 23.38 4.58
C MET A 204 -0.32 24.15 3.79
N THR A 205 0.00 25.38 3.36
CA THR A 205 -0.93 26.23 2.60
C THR A 205 -0.51 26.40 1.14
N SER A 206 -1.46 26.55 0.22
CA SER A 206 -1.15 26.83 -1.19
C SER A 206 -2.24 27.66 -1.89
N ASN A 207 -1.85 28.83 -2.40
CA ASN A 207 -2.70 29.71 -3.21
C ASN A 207 -2.66 29.37 -4.73
N LYS A 208 -2.03 28.25 -5.12
CA LYS A 208 -2.03 27.73 -6.50
C LYS A 208 -3.42 27.16 -6.85
N LYS A 209 -3.66 26.90 -8.15
CA LYS A 209 -4.86 26.16 -8.58
C LYS A 209 -4.72 24.69 -8.16
N GLN A 210 -5.74 24.14 -7.48
CA GLN A 210 -5.76 22.77 -6.97
C GLN A 210 -6.87 21.94 -7.61
N PHE A 211 -6.71 20.61 -7.65
CA PHE A 211 -7.71 19.68 -8.21
C PHE A 211 -8.80 19.36 -7.18
N ILE A 212 -9.67 20.33 -6.90
CA ILE A 212 -10.76 20.19 -5.92
C ILE A 212 -12.09 19.87 -6.62
N ARG A 213 -12.87 18.93 -6.07
CA ARG A 213 -14.28 18.70 -6.41
C ARG A 213 -15.12 18.60 -5.13
N ALA A 214 -16.18 19.39 -5.06
CA ALA A 214 -17.20 19.29 -4.01
C ALA A 214 -18.32 18.30 -4.43
N PHE A 215 -18.88 17.63 -3.43
CA PHE A 215 -20.04 16.75 -3.52
C PHE A 215 -21.02 17.13 -2.39
N ASP A 216 -22.17 16.45 -2.32
CA ASP A 216 -23.03 16.56 -1.14
C ASP A 216 -22.34 15.92 0.07
N GLY A 217 -22.29 16.64 1.19
CA GLY A 217 -21.64 16.21 2.44
C GLY A 217 -20.09 16.16 2.46
N PHE A 218 -19.36 16.23 1.33
CA PHE A 218 -17.89 16.13 1.34
C PHE A 218 -17.18 16.85 0.17
N LYS A 219 -15.86 16.99 0.27
CA LYS A 219 -14.97 17.50 -0.78
C LYS A 219 -13.84 16.50 -1.04
N VAL A 220 -13.29 16.50 -2.26
CA VAL A 220 -12.12 15.71 -2.64
C VAL A 220 -11.06 16.64 -3.23
N LEU A 221 -9.82 16.51 -2.74
CA LEU A 221 -8.63 17.17 -3.27
C LEU A 221 -7.72 16.11 -3.91
N GLY A 222 -7.23 16.37 -5.12
CA GLY A 222 -6.17 15.61 -5.76
C GLY A 222 -4.84 16.36 -5.72
N LEU A 223 -3.78 15.72 -5.19
CA LEU A 223 -2.41 16.20 -5.23
C LEU A 223 -1.56 15.23 -6.07
N PRO A 224 -1.20 15.58 -7.32
CA PRO A 224 -0.40 14.69 -8.16
C PRO A 224 1.05 14.60 -7.68
N TYR A 225 1.58 13.38 -7.62
CA TYR A 225 3.01 13.13 -7.50
C TYR A 225 3.72 13.39 -8.83
N LYS A 226 5.00 13.75 -8.76
CA LYS A 226 5.86 13.87 -9.93
C LYS A 226 6.00 12.52 -10.63
N GLN A 227 5.71 12.48 -11.93
CA GLN A 227 5.88 11.27 -12.76
C GLN A 227 7.24 11.25 -13.50
N GLY A 228 7.71 10.05 -13.81
CA GLY A 228 8.91 9.79 -14.60
C GLY A 228 8.62 9.26 -16.00
N GLU A 229 9.64 9.05 -16.82
CA GLU A 229 9.50 8.49 -18.19
C GLU A 229 9.36 6.96 -18.21
N ASP A 230 8.33 6.40 -17.57
CA ASP A 230 8.03 4.96 -17.68
C ASP A 230 7.13 4.63 -18.88
N LYS A 231 7.39 3.48 -19.53
CA LYS A 231 6.77 3.00 -20.78
C LYS A 231 6.50 1.47 -20.79
N ARG A 232 6.64 0.77 -19.65
CA ARG A 232 6.71 -0.71 -19.52
C ARG A 232 5.42 -1.54 -19.78
N LEU A 233 4.40 -0.99 -20.44
CA LEU A 233 3.00 -1.49 -20.37
C LEU A 233 2.56 -2.58 -21.39
N THR A 234 3.45 -3.27 -22.13
CA THR A 234 3.06 -3.89 -23.42
C THR A 234 2.97 -5.43 -23.54
N GLU A 235 3.52 -6.27 -22.65
CA GLU A 235 3.70 -7.73 -22.93
C GLU A 235 3.42 -8.66 -21.73
N MET A 236 2.61 -9.74 -21.89
CA MET A 236 2.09 -10.61 -20.79
C MET A 236 1.69 -12.04 -21.25
N VAL A 237 1.91 -13.09 -20.40
CA VAL A 237 1.27 -14.45 -20.32
C VAL A 237 2.17 -15.42 -19.48
N ASP A 238 1.75 -16.50 -18.78
CA ASP A 238 0.59 -16.81 -17.91
C ASP A 238 0.80 -18.20 -17.19
N SER A 239 0.12 -18.49 -16.04
CA SER A 239 0.07 -19.79 -15.30
C SER A 239 1.40 -20.30 -14.66
N SER A 240 1.52 -21.25 -13.70
CA SER A 240 0.64 -22.04 -12.77
C SER A 240 1.51 -22.95 -11.83
N VAL A 241 1.13 -23.69 -10.76
CA VAL A 241 0.13 -23.72 -9.62
C VAL A 241 0.54 -24.89 -8.66
N GLY A 242 0.12 -24.94 -7.36
CA GLY A 242 -0.24 -26.24 -6.72
C GLY A 242 0.11 -26.58 -5.24
N GLN A 243 -0.96 -26.81 -4.45
CA GLN A 243 -1.13 -27.78 -3.33
C GLN A 243 -0.61 -27.43 -1.90
N ASN A 244 -1.30 -27.99 -0.90
CA ASN A 244 -1.70 -27.28 0.31
C ASN A 244 -0.70 -27.23 1.48
N LEU A 245 -0.69 -26.07 2.15
CA LEU A 245 -0.38 -25.89 3.57
C LEU A 245 -1.56 -25.13 4.24
N CYS A 246 -1.53 -24.96 5.56
CA CYS A 246 -2.35 -23.95 6.25
C CYS A 246 -1.50 -22.73 6.61
N VAL A 247 -2.09 -21.54 6.58
CA VAL A 247 -1.46 -20.28 7.00
C VAL A 247 -1.65 -20.13 8.51
N SER A 248 -0.59 -19.77 9.24
CA SER A 248 -0.71 -19.30 10.62
C SER A 248 -1.18 -17.85 10.58
N ASP A 249 -0.36 -16.94 10.05
CA ASP A 249 -0.57 -15.49 10.15
C ASP A 249 -0.14 -14.73 8.89
N ILE A 250 -0.70 -13.53 8.71
CA ILE A 250 -0.32 -12.56 7.68
C ILE A 250 0.05 -11.26 8.36
N PHE A 251 1.33 -10.90 8.30
CA PHE A 251 1.85 -9.63 8.81
C PHE A 251 1.96 -8.63 7.67
N HIS A 252 1.29 -7.49 7.80
CA HIS A 252 1.36 -6.38 6.85
C HIS A 252 1.64 -5.08 7.59
N LYS A 253 2.63 -4.33 7.13
CA LYS A 253 2.91 -2.97 7.62
C LYS A 253 3.26 -2.04 6.47
N SER A 254 2.74 -0.82 6.58
CA SER A 254 2.95 0.27 5.64
C SER A 254 3.28 1.55 6.40
N PHE A 255 4.11 2.39 5.81
CA PHE A 255 4.46 3.71 6.31
C PHE A 255 4.13 4.77 5.27
N ILE A 256 3.64 5.93 5.72
CA ILE A 256 3.38 7.10 4.89
C ILE A 256 3.78 8.35 5.68
N GLU A 257 4.39 9.31 4.99
CA GLU A 257 4.71 10.65 5.50
C GLU A 257 4.15 11.68 4.51
N VAL A 258 3.86 12.90 4.96
CA VAL A 258 3.38 13.99 4.11
C VAL A 258 4.02 15.30 4.56
N ASN A 259 4.76 15.94 3.66
CA ASN A 259 5.44 17.22 3.87
C ASN A 259 5.43 18.07 2.58
N GLU A 260 6.02 19.27 2.62
CA GLU A 260 5.90 20.28 1.56
C GLU A 260 6.52 19.86 0.23
N GLU A 261 7.51 18.97 0.29
CA GLU A 261 8.24 18.46 -0.87
C GLU A 261 7.54 17.23 -1.50
N GLY A 262 6.73 16.50 -0.74
CA GLY A 262 6.07 15.25 -1.15
C GLY A 262 5.64 14.38 0.02
N THR A 263 5.46 13.09 -0.26
CA THR A 263 5.91 12.07 0.69
C THR A 263 7.43 11.99 0.55
N GLU A 264 8.12 12.90 1.25
CA GLU A 264 9.57 13.15 1.29
C GLU A 264 10.30 13.66 0.00
N ALA A 265 11.35 14.46 0.24
CA ALA A 265 12.07 15.34 -0.68
C ALA A 265 13.10 14.65 -1.64
N ALA A 266 13.71 15.31 -2.64
CA ALA A 266 13.80 16.75 -2.95
C ALA A 266 13.78 17.03 -4.49
N ALA A 267 13.97 18.23 -5.09
CA ALA A 267 14.26 19.62 -4.64
C ALA A 267 13.54 20.65 -5.58
N ALA A 268 13.98 21.92 -5.66
CA ALA A 268 13.23 23.04 -6.29
C ALA A 268 13.66 23.49 -7.70
N THR A 269 12.66 23.86 -8.54
CA THR A 269 12.77 24.64 -9.80
C THR A 269 11.48 25.45 -9.98
N ALA A 270 11.54 26.66 -10.56
CA ALA A 270 10.37 27.54 -10.79
C ALA A 270 10.06 27.75 -12.29
N ALA A 271 8.77 27.96 -12.63
CA ALA A 271 8.32 28.24 -14.00
C ALA A 271 7.20 29.30 -14.04
N THR A 272 7.25 30.19 -15.03
CA THR A 272 6.33 31.33 -15.17
C THR A 272 5.25 31.04 -16.22
N ILE A 273 3.98 31.29 -15.91
CA ILE A 273 2.85 31.11 -16.86
C ILE A 273 2.18 32.45 -17.15
N LEU A 274 1.96 32.73 -18.45
CA LEU A 274 1.36 33.97 -18.96
C LEU A 274 -0.16 34.00 -18.78
N LEU A 275 -0.70 35.17 -18.42
CA LEU A 275 -2.13 35.42 -18.25
C LEU A 275 -2.87 35.56 -19.59
N ARG A 276 -4.07 34.99 -19.69
CA ARG A 276 -5.11 35.39 -20.65
C ARG A 276 -6.50 35.33 -20.01
N SER A 277 -7.29 36.41 -20.21
CA SER A 277 -8.76 36.53 -20.10
C SER A 277 -9.46 35.95 -18.84
N VAL A 278 -10.07 36.82 -18.05
CA VAL A 278 -10.73 36.46 -16.78
C VAL A 278 -12.14 35.91 -16.99
N GLN A 279 -12.31 34.62 -16.72
CA GLN A 279 -13.51 34.11 -16.06
C GLN A 279 -13.13 33.87 -14.60
N PHE A 280 -13.77 34.57 -13.65
CA PHE A 280 -13.45 34.42 -12.23
C PHE A 280 -13.75 32.98 -11.79
N PRO A 281 -12.75 32.18 -11.37
CA PRO A 281 -13.01 30.89 -10.78
C PRO A 281 -13.74 31.12 -9.46
N THR A 282 -14.84 30.41 -9.23
CA THR A 282 -15.41 30.30 -7.89
C THR A 282 -14.33 29.70 -6.99
N LYS A 283 -13.85 30.47 -6.01
CA LYS A 283 -12.96 29.92 -4.98
C LYS A 283 -13.71 28.82 -4.23
N ILE A 284 -13.08 27.66 -4.09
CA ILE A 284 -13.57 26.54 -3.29
C ILE A 284 -12.50 26.30 -2.24
N ASP A 285 -12.78 26.66 -1.01
CA ASP A 285 -11.86 26.45 0.09
C ASP A 285 -11.86 24.96 0.46
N PHE A 286 -10.67 24.37 0.56
CA PHE A 286 -10.46 23.01 1.06
C PHE A 286 -9.53 23.13 2.27
N VAL A 287 -10.08 22.91 3.45
CA VAL A 287 -9.36 22.88 4.72
C VAL A 287 -9.58 21.49 5.30
N ALA A 288 -8.49 20.86 5.73
CA ALA A 288 -8.47 19.52 6.33
C ALA A 288 -8.14 19.64 7.82
N ASP A 289 -8.91 20.49 8.52
CA ASP A 289 -8.82 20.83 9.94
C ASP A 289 -9.57 19.83 10.85
N HIS A 290 -9.99 18.70 10.30
CA HIS A 290 -10.74 17.65 10.98
C HIS A 290 -10.48 16.30 10.29
N PRO A 291 -10.75 15.16 10.96
CA PRO A 291 -10.50 13.81 10.45
C PRO A 291 -10.94 13.55 9.01
N PHE A 292 -10.01 13.03 8.21
CA PHE A 292 -10.20 12.80 6.78
C PHE A 292 -9.66 11.44 6.32
N LEU A 293 -10.26 10.91 5.25
CA LEU A 293 -9.77 9.73 4.53
C LEU A 293 -8.78 10.16 3.43
N PHE A 294 -7.77 9.33 3.18
CA PHE A 294 -6.87 9.49 2.05
C PHE A 294 -6.72 8.18 1.27
N LEU A 295 -6.31 8.30 0.01
CA LEU A 295 -5.95 7.17 -0.85
C LEU A 295 -4.77 7.56 -1.75
N ILE A 296 -3.90 6.61 -2.02
CA ILE A 296 -2.87 6.73 -3.08
C ILE A 296 -3.27 5.76 -4.19
N ARG A 297 -3.36 6.27 -5.41
CA ARG A 297 -3.79 5.55 -6.61
C ARG A 297 -2.81 5.80 -7.75
N GLU A 298 -2.58 4.76 -8.55
CA GLU A 298 -1.93 4.89 -9.86
C GLU A 298 -3.02 5.16 -10.90
N ASP A 299 -2.94 6.28 -11.63
CA ASP A 299 -4.05 6.82 -12.43
C ASP A 299 -4.22 6.19 -13.83
N LEU A 300 -3.21 5.51 -14.39
CA LEU A 300 -3.30 4.82 -15.68
C LEU A 300 -4.12 3.52 -15.58
N THR A 301 -3.88 2.76 -14.52
CA THR A 301 -4.62 1.53 -14.19
C THR A 301 -5.88 1.83 -13.38
N GLY A 302 -5.82 2.83 -12.49
CA GLY A 302 -6.81 3.08 -11.44
C GLY A 302 -6.56 2.30 -10.14
N THR A 303 -5.46 1.55 -10.04
CA THR A 303 -5.16 0.67 -8.90
C THR A 303 -4.89 1.47 -7.62
N VAL A 304 -5.52 1.08 -6.52
CA VAL A 304 -5.31 1.74 -5.21
C VAL A 304 -4.17 1.07 -4.44
N LEU A 305 -3.06 1.79 -4.26
CA LEU A 305 -1.86 1.33 -3.56
C LEU A 305 -2.06 1.38 -2.05
N PHE A 306 -2.61 2.47 -1.52
CA PHE A 306 -2.86 2.68 -0.09
C PHE A 306 -4.24 3.28 0.15
N ILE A 307 -4.85 2.90 1.27
CA ILE A 307 -6.02 3.56 1.84
C ILE A 307 -5.70 3.84 3.30
N GLY A 308 -6.16 4.99 3.80
CA GLY A 308 -6.02 5.31 5.21
C GLY A 308 -6.92 6.46 5.68
N GLN A 309 -6.75 6.79 6.95
CA GLN A 309 -7.40 7.89 7.63
C GLN A 309 -6.39 8.61 8.53
N VAL A 310 -6.54 9.93 8.62
CA VAL A 310 -5.89 10.75 9.66
C VAL A 310 -6.98 11.13 10.65
N LEU A 311 -6.84 10.68 11.90
CA LEU A 311 -7.70 11.09 13.02
C LEU A 311 -6.99 12.06 13.96
N ASN A 312 -5.66 11.96 14.08
CA ASN A 312 -4.84 12.89 14.86
C ASN A 312 -3.46 13.06 14.17
N PRO A 313 -3.18 14.18 13.49
CA PRO A 313 -1.90 14.41 12.80
C PRO A 313 -0.68 14.56 13.72
N HIS A 314 -0.86 14.61 15.06
CA HIS A 314 0.23 14.64 16.05
C HIS A 314 0.59 13.23 16.59
N ALA A 315 -0.14 12.17 16.21
CA ALA A 315 0.11 10.81 16.70
C ALA A 315 1.10 10.02 15.81
N GLU A 316 2.18 9.52 16.44
CA GLU A 316 3.13 8.53 15.89
C GLU A 316 2.48 7.15 15.66
#